data_AF-J4WN32-F1
#
_entry.id   AF-J4WN32-F1
#
_cell.length_a   1.000
_cell.length_b   1.000
_cell.length_c   1.000
_cell.angle_alpha   90.00
_cell.angle_beta   90.00
_cell.angle_gamma   90.00
#
_symmetry.space_group_name_H-M   'P 1'
#
loop_
_entity.id
_entity.type
_entity.pdbx_description
1 polymer ?
#
loop_
_entity_poly.entity_id
_entity_poly.type
_entity_poly.pdbx_seq_one_letter_code
_entity_poly.pdbx_strand_id
1 'polypeptide(L)'
;MKKKIMAMLALGFAFYVGYTDFPVANASMEITYTEKEEQKASPQHVREKEKWEQYDKHSSLKVSQNHAVLNEIQRDLVNSNPSRLTMDSHKTRYIKPVYFVDGVASRDALEGGASSSVGGAIYFTSVRYNEFRLTVMNSQDMETIHGETKYIGYPIYARNEGRYNVYFRSLLASVLGHEMYHWEHRDSVRTETTLAEGRQLEFGADMGGMSYLGNTETLSYGGTLMWLARDDEYDRDLDETSDHPPTGYRFERIKKALEAKSGGRLELDWQRPHGFFIDGKHVLMPEVLDAFPPKDINKKDYTKEPSLATEAEHNFYVFGNIAWAMEHGLWKRKNIRIYDLKEVFPEVPWDKGYVIAIQNGNKRKLIDVAMVANKKIIQQVFDGTYPNIKKYKDFIALYKIFSTLDK
;
A
#
# COMPACT_ATOMS: atom_id res chain seq x y z
N MET A 1 -25.02 48.42 -10.47
CA MET A 1 -24.75 48.37 -9.01
C MET A 1 -23.86 47.18 -8.72
N LYS A 2 -22.60 47.44 -8.31
CA LYS A 2 -21.61 46.44 -7.93
C LYS A 2 -21.72 46.21 -6.42
N LYS A 3 -21.80 44.95 -5.96
CA LYS A 3 -21.52 44.62 -4.55
C LYS A 3 -20.20 43.86 -4.49
N LYS A 4 -19.16 44.56 -4.04
CA LYS A 4 -17.92 44.01 -3.52
C LYS A 4 -18.21 43.37 -2.16
N ILE A 5 -17.69 42.18 -1.90
CA ILE A 5 -17.45 41.73 -0.53
C ILE A 5 -15.95 41.42 -0.43
N MET A 6 -15.35 42.07 0.56
CA MET A 6 -13.92 42.12 0.84
C MET A 6 -13.40 40.78 1.37
N ALA A 7 -12.18 40.44 0.97
CA ALA A 7 -11.32 39.51 1.69
C ALA A 7 -10.93 40.12 3.05
N MET A 8 -11.07 39.34 4.13
CA MET A 8 -10.37 39.60 5.38
C MET A 8 -9.38 38.46 5.64
N LEU A 9 -8.10 38.83 5.63
CA LEU A 9 -7.03 38.12 6.31
C LEU A 9 -7.32 38.11 7.81
N ALA A 10 -7.22 36.93 8.43
CA ALA A 10 -6.99 36.80 9.86
C ALA A 10 -5.75 35.92 10.07
N LEU A 11 -4.62 36.59 10.31
CA LEU A 11 -3.48 36.03 11.01
C LEU A 11 -3.85 35.95 12.50
N GLY A 12 -3.69 34.76 13.10
CA GLY A 12 -3.90 34.55 14.53
C GLY A 12 -3.30 33.22 14.98
N PHE A 13 -2.10 33.29 15.56
CA PHE A 13 -1.48 32.22 16.33
C PHE A 13 -2.28 31.93 17.61
N ALA A 14 -2.53 30.66 17.93
CA ALA A 14 -2.56 30.14 19.30
C ALA A 14 -2.54 28.60 19.34
N PHE A 15 -1.54 28.05 20.02
CA PHE A 15 -1.54 26.70 20.57
C PHE A 15 -2.56 26.60 21.71
N TYR A 16 -3.41 25.56 21.74
CA TYR A 16 -3.61 24.73 22.94
C TYR A 16 -4.43 23.47 22.64
N VAL A 17 -4.24 22.49 23.52
CA VAL A 17 -4.60 21.07 23.50
C VAL A 17 -6.01 20.86 24.06
N GLY A 18 -6.77 19.91 23.53
CA GLY A 18 -8.03 19.47 24.13
C GLY A 18 -8.75 18.40 23.32
N TYR A 19 -8.83 17.19 23.90
CA TYR A 19 -9.61 16.04 23.43
C TYR A 19 -11.14 16.29 23.54
N THR A 20 -11.92 15.51 22.75
CA THR A 20 -13.38 15.23 22.83
C THR A 20 -14.31 16.44 22.59
N ASP A 21 -15.26 16.47 21.65
CA ASP A 21 -16.28 15.49 21.26
C ASP A 21 -16.63 15.63 19.77
N PHE A 22 -16.70 14.53 19.01
CA PHE A 22 -17.32 14.53 17.68
C PHE A 22 -18.78 14.06 17.79
N PRO A 23 -19.78 14.90 17.51
CA PRO A 23 -21.08 14.39 17.15
C PRO A 23 -20.96 13.67 15.81
N VAL A 24 -21.29 12.37 15.78
CA VAL A 24 -21.56 11.65 14.54
C VAL A 24 -22.82 12.28 13.94
N ALA A 25 -22.63 13.20 13.00
CA ALA A 25 -23.73 13.81 12.29
C ALA A 25 -24.34 12.76 11.35
N ASN A 26 -25.41 12.09 11.82
CA ASN A 26 -26.47 11.64 10.94
C ASN A 26 -27.18 12.89 10.40
N ALA A 27 -26.59 13.50 9.38
CA ALA A 27 -27.20 14.56 8.61
C ALA A 27 -27.31 14.07 7.16
N SER A 28 -28.49 13.59 6.80
CA SER A 28 -28.96 13.59 5.43
C SER A 28 -29.02 15.05 4.98
N MET A 29 -27.92 15.54 4.42
CA MET A 29 -27.84 16.87 3.82
C MET A 29 -27.87 16.66 2.31
N GLU A 30 -29.04 16.92 1.73
CA GLU A 30 -29.22 17.01 0.28
C GLU A 30 -28.41 18.23 -0.21
N ILE A 31 -27.29 17.97 -0.88
CA ILE A 31 -26.54 18.98 -1.62
C ILE A 31 -26.60 18.56 -3.09
N THR A 32 -27.49 19.21 -3.82
CA THR A 32 -27.68 19.10 -5.27
C THR A 32 -26.45 19.61 -6.02
N TYR A 33 -25.64 18.70 -6.52
CA TYR A 33 -25.12 18.83 -7.88
C TYR A 33 -26.07 18.05 -8.78
N THR A 34 -26.64 18.70 -9.79
CA THR A 34 -27.50 17.98 -10.73
C THR A 34 -26.63 16.99 -11.51
N GLU A 35 -27.05 15.73 -11.65
CA GLU A 35 -26.38 14.69 -12.46
C GLU A 35 -25.93 15.19 -13.86
N LYS A 36 -26.58 16.24 -14.39
CA LYS A 36 -26.22 16.95 -15.63
C LYS A 36 -24.85 17.65 -15.62
N GLU A 37 -24.33 18.08 -14.48
CA GLU A 37 -23.02 18.73 -14.39
C GLU A 37 -21.89 17.69 -14.23
N GLU A 38 -22.15 16.56 -13.55
CA GLU A 38 -21.24 15.40 -13.52
C GLU A 38 -21.13 14.72 -14.90
N GLN A 39 -22.23 14.60 -15.65
CA GLN A 39 -22.23 14.04 -17.01
C GLN A 39 -21.51 14.92 -18.05
N LYS A 40 -21.37 16.23 -17.79
CA LYS A 40 -20.69 17.16 -18.71
C LYS A 40 -19.19 17.31 -18.44
N ALA A 41 -18.69 16.88 -17.28
CA ALA A 41 -17.39 17.30 -16.76
C ALA A 41 -16.22 16.32 -16.96
N SER A 42 -16.32 15.25 -17.76
CA SER A 42 -15.13 14.42 -18.02
C SER A 42 -15.20 13.61 -19.32
N PRO A 43 -14.43 14.00 -20.34
CA PRO A 43 -14.11 13.14 -21.48
C PRO A 43 -13.50 11.80 -21.04
N GLN A 44 -12.76 11.75 -19.92
CA GLN A 44 -12.16 10.51 -19.41
C GLN A 44 -13.20 9.57 -18.81
N HIS A 45 -14.15 10.06 -18.01
CA HIS A 45 -15.24 9.23 -17.47
C HIS A 45 -16.14 8.68 -18.58
N VAL A 46 -16.45 9.50 -19.59
CA VAL A 46 -17.19 9.06 -20.77
C VAL A 46 -16.37 8.03 -21.56
N ARG A 47 -15.07 8.26 -21.80
CA ARG A 47 -14.17 7.28 -22.45
C ARG A 47 -14.04 5.98 -21.67
N GLU A 48 -13.87 6.03 -20.35
CA GLU A 48 -13.77 4.83 -19.50
C GLU A 48 -15.11 4.09 -19.49
N LYS A 49 -16.23 4.78 -19.30
CA LYS A 49 -17.57 4.19 -19.36
C LYS A 49 -17.88 3.61 -20.75
N GLU A 50 -17.51 4.29 -21.83
CA GLU A 50 -17.65 3.78 -23.20
C GLU A 50 -16.73 2.57 -23.45
N LYS A 51 -15.49 2.59 -22.95
CA LYS A 51 -14.60 1.41 -22.93
C LYS A 51 -15.24 0.27 -22.15
N TRP A 52 -15.84 0.53 -20.98
CA TRP A 52 -16.57 -0.47 -20.18
C TRP A 52 -17.77 -1.05 -20.93
N GLU A 53 -18.59 -0.21 -21.55
CA GLU A 53 -19.74 -0.64 -22.36
C GLU A 53 -19.30 -1.38 -23.64
N GLN A 54 -18.08 -1.17 -24.14
CA GLN A 54 -17.48 -1.98 -25.20
C GLN A 54 -16.97 -3.34 -24.69
N TYR A 55 -16.32 -3.39 -23.53
CA TYR A 55 -15.87 -4.66 -22.92
C TYR A 55 -17.06 -5.54 -22.47
N ASP A 56 -18.11 -4.96 -21.89
CA ASP A 56 -19.31 -5.67 -21.45
C ASP A 56 -20.07 -6.32 -22.63
N LYS A 57 -19.93 -5.78 -23.85
CA LYS A 57 -20.48 -6.37 -25.08
C LYS A 57 -19.75 -7.65 -25.53
N HIS A 58 -18.51 -7.86 -25.09
CA HIS A 58 -17.66 -8.98 -25.52
C HIS A 58 -17.40 -10.03 -24.43
N SER A 59 -17.57 -9.66 -23.15
CA SER A 59 -17.46 -10.56 -22.00
C SER A 59 -18.38 -10.09 -20.88
N SER A 60 -19.11 -10.99 -20.22
CA SER A 60 -20.03 -10.64 -19.12
C SER A 60 -19.23 -10.16 -17.91
N LEU A 61 -19.04 -8.85 -17.78
CA LEU A 61 -18.32 -8.26 -16.66
C LEU A 61 -19.17 -8.38 -15.39
N LYS A 62 -18.54 -8.79 -14.28
CA LYS A 62 -19.20 -8.85 -12.97
C LYS A 62 -18.64 -7.76 -12.08
N VAL A 63 -19.45 -6.74 -11.82
CA VAL A 63 -19.09 -5.65 -10.93
C VAL A 63 -19.69 -5.90 -9.55
N SER A 64 -18.86 -5.88 -8.50
CA SER A 64 -19.27 -6.12 -7.12
C SER A 64 -18.67 -5.07 -6.19
N GLN A 65 -19.49 -4.53 -5.28
CA GLN A 65 -19.03 -3.68 -4.18
C GLN A 65 -18.71 -4.47 -2.90
N ASN A 66 -18.83 -5.80 -2.94
CA ASN A 66 -18.76 -6.67 -1.77
C ASN A 66 -17.46 -7.49 -1.73
N HIS A 67 -16.35 -6.91 -2.22
CA HIS A 67 -15.05 -7.58 -2.13
C HIS A 67 -14.44 -7.34 -0.74
N ALA A 68 -14.46 -8.36 0.12
CA ALA A 68 -14.13 -8.25 1.55
C ALA A 68 -12.77 -7.57 1.82
N VAL A 69 -11.70 -8.04 1.18
CA VAL A 69 -10.33 -7.53 1.40
C VAL A 69 -10.20 -6.06 1.03
N LEU A 70 -10.62 -5.68 -0.19
CA LEU A 70 -10.56 -4.29 -0.67
C LEU A 70 -11.42 -3.35 0.18
N ASN A 71 -12.59 -3.82 0.63
CA ASN A 71 -13.46 -3.04 1.50
C ASN A 71 -12.85 -2.81 2.88
N GLU A 72 -12.18 -3.80 3.45
CA GLU A 72 -11.45 -3.61 4.71
C GLU A 72 -10.27 -2.65 4.54
N ILE A 73 -9.51 -2.76 3.45
CA ILE A 73 -8.40 -1.84 3.17
C ILE A 73 -8.92 -0.41 2.99
N GLN A 74 -9.98 -0.23 2.20
CA GLN A 74 -10.61 1.09 2.05
C GLN A 74 -11.06 1.64 3.40
N ARG A 75 -11.69 0.81 4.24
CA ARG A 75 -12.10 1.22 5.58
C ARG A 75 -10.91 1.65 6.44
N ASP A 76 -9.82 0.90 6.43
CA ASP A 76 -8.59 1.22 7.16
C ASP A 76 -8.03 2.58 6.69
N LEU A 77 -8.00 2.84 5.37
CA LEU A 77 -7.56 4.10 4.78
C LEU A 77 -8.49 5.27 5.15
N VAL A 78 -9.81 5.13 4.98
CA VAL A 78 -10.78 6.21 5.26
C VAL A 78 -10.80 6.56 6.75
N ASN A 79 -10.86 5.55 7.63
CA ASN A 79 -10.90 5.76 9.08
C ASN A 79 -9.62 6.40 9.62
N SER A 80 -8.48 6.12 8.99
CA SER A 80 -7.20 6.73 9.37
C SER A 80 -7.00 8.13 8.78
N ASN A 81 -7.79 8.50 7.77
CA ASN A 81 -7.67 9.76 7.03
C ASN A 81 -9.04 10.47 6.83
N PRO A 82 -9.88 10.62 7.87
CA PRO A 82 -11.28 11.01 7.69
C PRO A 82 -11.45 12.42 7.15
N SER A 83 -10.52 13.34 7.44
CA SER A 83 -10.56 14.72 6.94
C SER A 83 -10.30 14.85 5.44
N ARG A 84 -9.74 13.81 4.81
CA ARG A 84 -9.30 13.80 3.41
C ARG A 84 -10.08 12.81 2.56
N LEU A 85 -10.52 11.70 3.16
CA LEU A 85 -11.10 10.57 2.44
C LEU A 85 -12.59 10.35 2.72
N THR A 86 -13.19 11.04 3.69
CA THR A 86 -14.66 11.00 3.85
C THR A 86 -15.34 11.83 2.76
N MET A 87 -14.78 13.01 2.49
CA MET A 87 -15.19 13.92 1.42
C MET A 87 -13.96 14.37 0.65
N ASP A 88 -14.15 14.75 -0.61
CA ASP A 88 -13.08 15.33 -1.40
C ASP A 88 -12.54 16.63 -0.76
N SER A 89 -11.35 17.08 -1.19
CA SER A 89 -10.70 18.29 -0.66
C SER A 89 -11.57 19.55 -0.73
N HIS A 90 -12.56 19.55 -1.63
CA HIS A 90 -13.51 20.64 -1.85
C HIS A 90 -14.81 20.49 -1.03
N LYS A 91 -14.99 19.37 -0.31
CA LYS A 91 -16.16 19.04 0.53
C LYS A 91 -17.49 19.00 -0.24
N THR A 92 -17.47 18.35 -1.38
CA THR A 92 -18.59 18.31 -2.33
C THR A 92 -19.05 16.91 -2.70
N ARG A 93 -18.17 15.91 -2.56
CA ARG A 93 -18.42 14.53 -2.95
C ARG A 93 -17.85 13.60 -1.89
N TYR A 94 -18.50 12.45 -1.70
CA TYR A 94 -18.07 11.42 -0.77
C TYR A 94 -17.41 10.26 -1.52
N ILE A 95 -16.46 9.58 -0.88
CA ILE A 95 -15.90 8.37 -1.44
C ILE A 95 -16.94 7.26 -1.40
N LYS A 96 -17.10 6.52 -2.51
CA LYS A 96 -17.99 5.36 -2.59
C LYS A 96 -17.23 4.08 -2.28
N PRO A 97 -17.93 2.98 -1.92
CA PRO A 97 -17.33 1.67 -1.84
C PRO A 97 -16.55 1.31 -3.12
N VAL A 98 -15.43 0.63 -2.97
CA VAL A 98 -14.65 0.12 -4.11
C VAL A 98 -15.51 -0.84 -4.95
N TYR A 99 -15.46 -0.68 -6.26
CA TYR A 99 -16.09 -1.57 -7.23
C TYR A 99 -15.03 -2.55 -7.75
N PHE A 100 -15.15 -3.80 -7.35
CA PHE A 100 -14.36 -4.89 -7.89
C PHE A 100 -14.94 -5.32 -9.23
N VAL A 101 -14.12 -5.36 -10.28
CA VAL A 101 -14.54 -5.68 -11.64
C VAL A 101 -13.91 -7.00 -12.07
N ASP A 102 -14.74 -8.02 -12.19
CA ASP A 102 -14.33 -9.37 -12.57
C ASP A 102 -14.70 -9.70 -14.03
N GLY A 103 -13.96 -10.63 -14.64
CA GLY A 103 -14.11 -11.02 -16.05
C GLY A 103 -13.35 -10.15 -17.05
N VAL A 104 -12.32 -9.43 -16.60
CA VAL A 104 -11.48 -8.57 -17.45
C VAL A 104 -10.32 -9.36 -18.04
N ALA A 105 -10.07 -9.22 -19.34
CA ALA A 105 -9.08 -10.04 -20.08
C ALA A 105 -7.62 -9.54 -19.98
N SER A 106 -7.40 -8.29 -19.57
CA SER A 106 -6.05 -7.69 -19.47
C SER A 106 -5.99 -6.65 -18.36
N ARG A 107 -4.81 -6.47 -17.77
CA ARG A 107 -4.49 -5.41 -16.79
C ARG A 107 -4.81 -4.03 -17.36
N ASP A 108 -4.58 -3.83 -18.66
CA ASP A 108 -4.68 -2.52 -19.33
C ASP A 108 -6.11 -2.17 -19.77
N ALA A 109 -7.10 -3.02 -19.46
CA ALA A 109 -8.51 -2.68 -19.64
C ALA A 109 -8.92 -1.46 -18.79
N LEU A 110 -8.21 -1.24 -17.66
CA LEU A 110 -8.04 0.05 -17.02
C LEU A 110 -6.55 0.40 -17.14
N GLU A 111 -6.18 1.65 -17.43
CA GLU A 111 -4.78 2.06 -17.37
C GLU A 111 -4.21 1.72 -15.99
N GLY A 112 -3.33 0.72 -15.90
CA GLY A 112 -2.78 0.25 -14.63
C GLY A 112 -3.69 -0.62 -13.75
N GLY A 113 -4.85 -1.09 -14.24
CA GLY A 113 -5.68 -2.09 -13.55
C GLY A 113 -6.56 -1.57 -12.40
N ALA A 114 -6.58 -0.25 -12.15
CA ALA A 114 -7.51 0.45 -11.27
C ALA A 114 -7.83 1.85 -11.83
N SER A 115 -8.96 2.45 -11.47
CA SER A 115 -9.24 3.86 -11.82
C SER A 115 -10.18 4.55 -10.83
N SER A 116 -10.12 5.87 -10.79
CA SER A 116 -10.98 6.72 -9.96
C SER A 116 -11.91 7.59 -10.81
N SER A 117 -13.19 7.59 -10.45
CA SER A 117 -14.21 8.39 -11.12
C SER A 117 -14.51 9.70 -10.39
N VAL A 118 -15.02 10.66 -11.15
CA VAL A 118 -15.54 11.93 -10.62
C VAL A 118 -16.65 11.68 -9.58
N GLY A 119 -17.47 10.64 -9.73
CA GLY A 119 -18.55 10.34 -8.77
C GLY A 119 -18.09 9.68 -7.46
N GLY A 120 -16.79 9.56 -7.21
CA GLY A 120 -16.23 8.94 -6.00
C GLY A 120 -16.17 7.43 -6.02
N ALA A 121 -16.52 6.77 -7.12
CA ALA A 121 -16.28 5.35 -7.32
C ALA A 121 -14.82 5.10 -7.71
N ILE A 122 -14.21 4.10 -7.07
CA ILE A 122 -12.92 3.54 -7.47
C ILE A 122 -13.19 2.14 -8.02
N TYR A 123 -12.69 1.86 -9.23
CA TYR A 123 -12.77 0.56 -9.87
C TYR A 123 -11.45 -0.18 -9.69
N PHE A 124 -11.51 -1.47 -9.36
CA PHE A 124 -10.34 -2.31 -9.15
C PHE A 124 -10.53 -3.63 -9.90
N THR A 125 -9.66 -3.95 -10.84
CA THR A 125 -9.83 -5.14 -11.70
C THR A 125 -9.41 -6.42 -10.98
N SER A 126 -10.06 -7.54 -11.33
CA SER A 126 -9.66 -8.86 -10.85
C SER A 126 -8.28 -9.28 -11.33
N VAL A 127 -7.84 -8.81 -12.51
CA VAL A 127 -6.48 -9.04 -13.02
C VAL A 127 -5.44 -8.43 -12.09
N ARG A 128 -5.57 -7.14 -11.75
CA ARG A 128 -4.64 -6.44 -10.84
C ARG A 128 -4.65 -7.05 -9.44
N TYR A 129 -5.83 -7.41 -8.93
CA TYR A 129 -5.95 -8.06 -7.63
C TYR A 129 -5.20 -9.41 -7.62
N ASN A 130 -5.41 -10.23 -8.65
CA ASN A 130 -4.77 -11.52 -8.77
C ASN A 130 -3.26 -11.41 -8.98
N GLU A 131 -2.78 -10.42 -9.74
CA GLU A 131 -1.34 -10.15 -9.93
C GLU A 131 -0.59 -10.01 -8.59
N PHE A 132 -1.13 -9.25 -7.64
CA PHE A 132 -0.52 -9.10 -6.31
C PHE A 132 -0.77 -10.28 -5.39
N ARG A 133 -1.89 -10.98 -5.60
CA ARG A 133 -2.23 -12.17 -4.82
C ARG A 133 -1.27 -13.32 -5.09
N LEU A 134 -0.66 -13.37 -6.27
CA LEU A 134 0.34 -14.38 -6.62
C LEU A 134 1.73 -13.96 -6.11
N THR A 135 2.47 -14.90 -5.50
CA THR A 135 3.91 -14.69 -5.25
C THR A 135 4.65 -14.63 -6.58
N VAL A 136 5.38 -13.54 -6.85
CA VAL A 136 6.12 -13.32 -8.11
C VAL A 136 6.95 -14.55 -8.48
N MET A 137 6.86 -14.89 -9.75
CA MET A 137 7.54 -16.01 -10.41
C MET A 137 8.81 -15.51 -11.10
N ASN A 138 9.74 -16.42 -11.36
CA ASN A 138 10.88 -16.12 -12.22
C ASN A 138 10.37 -15.88 -13.66
N SER A 139 10.90 -14.88 -14.37
CA SER A 139 10.45 -14.54 -15.73
C SER A 139 10.65 -15.65 -16.78
N GLN A 140 11.35 -16.72 -16.42
CA GLN A 140 11.59 -17.91 -17.25
C GLN A 140 10.43 -18.91 -17.21
N ASP A 141 9.43 -18.69 -16.35
CA ASP A 141 8.33 -19.62 -16.06
C ASP A 141 6.99 -19.19 -16.70
N MET A 142 7.04 -18.38 -17.77
CA MET A 142 5.88 -18.00 -18.57
C MET A 142 5.95 -18.69 -19.94
N GLU A 143 4.94 -19.48 -20.29
CA GLU A 143 4.78 -20.02 -21.63
C GLU A 143 3.50 -19.47 -22.26
N THR A 144 3.58 -19.07 -23.52
CA THR A 144 2.37 -18.69 -24.28
C THR A 144 1.71 -19.96 -24.80
N ILE A 145 0.58 -20.35 -24.21
CA ILE A 145 -0.23 -21.48 -24.66
C ILE A 145 -1.49 -20.92 -25.29
N HIS A 146 -1.67 -21.14 -26.59
CA HIS A 146 -2.85 -20.68 -27.36
C HIS A 146 -3.10 -19.16 -27.34
N GLY A 147 -2.03 -18.35 -27.30
CA GLY A 147 -2.15 -16.89 -27.24
C GLY A 147 -2.49 -16.34 -25.85
N GLU A 148 -2.65 -17.21 -24.86
CA GLU A 148 -2.73 -16.85 -23.45
C GLU A 148 -1.37 -17.10 -22.79
N THR A 149 -0.82 -16.08 -22.13
CA THR A 149 0.36 -16.27 -21.27
C THR A 149 -0.06 -17.11 -20.06
N LYS A 150 0.44 -18.34 -19.98
CA LYS A 150 0.21 -19.27 -18.86
C LYS A 150 1.50 -19.46 -18.08
N TYR A 151 1.35 -19.43 -16.76
CA TYR A 151 2.42 -19.61 -15.81
C TYR A 151 2.73 -21.10 -15.63
N ILE A 152 3.97 -21.51 -15.86
CA ILE A 152 4.44 -22.90 -15.77
C ILE A 152 5.82 -22.89 -15.12
N GLY A 153 5.95 -23.30 -13.85
CA GLY A 153 7.31 -23.59 -13.35
C GLY A 153 7.60 -23.54 -11.86
N TYR A 154 6.74 -23.04 -10.99
CA TYR A 154 6.77 -23.28 -9.53
C TYR A 154 5.31 -23.28 -9.08
N PRO A 155 4.94 -23.93 -7.97
CA PRO A 155 3.53 -23.95 -7.59
C PRO A 155 3.11 -22.49 -7.33
N ILE A 156 2.11 -22.04 -8.09
CA ILE A 156 1.49 -20.74 -7.92
C ILE A 156 0.70 -20.85 -6.61
N TYR A 157 1.28 -20.36 -5.52
CA TYR A 157 0.53 -20.29 -4.27
C TYR A 157 -0.13 -18.93 -4.18
N ALA A 158 -1.45 -18.94 -4.05
CA ALA A 158 -2.17 -17.74 -3.69
C ALA A 158 -1.76 -17.35 -2.27
N ARG A 159 -1.40 -16.07 -2.08
CA ARG A 159 -1.17 -15.51 -0.75
C ARG A 159 -2.41 -15.63 0.11
N ASN A 160 -2.20 -15.78 1.42
CA ASN A 160 -3.28 -15.65 2.38
C ASN A 160 -3.84 -14.22 2.35
N GLU A 161 -5.16 -14.08 2.33
CA GLU A 161 -5.84 -12.78 2.29
C GLU A 161 -6.21 -12.24 3.69
N GLY A 162 -5.83 -12.96 4.75
CA GLY A 162 -6.07 -12.58 6.14
C GLY A 162 -5.41 -11.25 6.49
N ARG A 163 -5.97 -10.56 7.50
CA ARG A 163 -5.51 -9.21 7.90
C ARG A 163 -4.05 -9.15 8.32
N TYR A 164 -3.50 -10.26 8.80
CA TYR A 164 -2.09 -10.41 9.16
C TYR A 164 -1.14 -10.48 7.95
N ASN A 165 -1.64 -10.65 6.73
CA ASN A 165 -0.84 -10.49 5.51
C ASN A 165 -0.70 -9.01 5.17
N VAL A 166 0.08 -8.31 6.01
CA VAL A 166 0.31 -6.87 5.91
C VAL A 166 0.99 -6.46 4.60
N TYR A 167 1.75 -7.38 3.98
CA TYR A 167 2.47 -7.11 2.74
C TYR A 167 1.53 -7.11 1.54
N PHE A 168 0.74 -8.17 1.35
CA PHE A 168 -0.29 -8.21 0.29
C PHE A 168 -1.30 -7.07 0.44
N ARG A 169 -1.74 -6.78 1.67
CA ARG A 169 -2.65 -5.66 1.92
C ARG A 169 -1.99 -4.31 1.65
N SER A 170 -0.69 -4.15 1.90
CA SER A 170 0.03 -2.91 1.57
C SER A 170 0.15 -2.68 0.06
N LEU A 171 0.34 -3.73 -0.74
CA LEU A 171 0.33 -3.65 -2.21
C LEU A 171 -1.02 -3.13 -2.73
N LEU A 172 -2.10 -3.80 -2.35
CA LEU A 172 -3.46 -3.38 -2.73
C LEU A 172 -3.79 -1.98 -2.23
N ALA A 173 -3.40 -1.67 -0.99
CA ALA A 173 -3.63 -0.37 -0.39
C ALA A 173 -2.91 0.75 -1.12
N SER A 174 -1.72 0.51 -1.66
CA SER A 174 -0.98 1.53 -2.41
C SER A 174 -1.68 1.94 -3.69
N VAL A 175 -2.21 0.97 -4.45
CA VAL A 175 -3.02 1.26 -5.64
C VAL A 175 -4.32 1.96 -5.26
N LEU A 176 -5.03 1.47 -4.24
CA LEU A 176 -6.24 2.14 -3.76
C LEU A 176 -5.97 3.55 -3.26
N GLY A 177 -4.90 3.75 -2.50
CA GLY A 177 -4.50 5.05 -1.96
C GLY A 177 -4.13 6.04 -3.06
N HIS A 178 -3.45 5.57 -4.10
CA HIS A 178 -3.14 6.34 -5.30
C HIS A 178 -4.42 6.83 -5.99
N GLU A 179 -5.38 5.93 -6.27
CA GLU A 179 -6.68 6.31 -6.85
C GLU A 179 -7.51 7.23 -5.95
N MET A 180 -7.47 7.00 -4.64
CA MET A 180 -8.13 7.89 -3.66
C MET A 180 -7.56 9.30 -3.69
N TYR A 181 -6.27 9.46 -3.97
CA TYR A 181 -5.65 10.77 -4.08
C TYR A 181 -6.13 11.51 -5.34
N HIS A 182 -6.15 10.84 -6.49
CA HIS A 182 -6.71 11.40 -7.73
C HIS A 182 -8.16 11.82 -7.55
N TRP A 183 -8.96 11.04 -6.84
CA TRP A 183 -10.32 11.41 -6.48
C TRP A 183 -10.38 12.65 -5.58
N GLU A 184 -9.60 12.68 -4.49
CA GLU A 184 -9.55 13.82 -3.54
C GLU A 184 -9.21 15.13 -4.25
N HIS A 185 -8.31 15.06 -5.24
CA HIS A 185 -7.80 16.21 -6.01
C HIS A 185 -8.55 16.50 -7.30
N ARG A 186 -9.55 15.67 -7.63
CA ARG A 186 -10.38 15.79 -8.83
C ARG A 186 -9.58 15.69 -10.13
N ASP A 187 -8.53 14.90 -10.18
CA ASP A 187 -7.64 14.90 -11.34
C ASP A 187 -8.34 14.44 -12.64
N SER A 188 -9.37 13.57 -12.52
CA SER A 188 -10.20 13.10 -13.65
C SER A 188 -11.15 14.15 -14.27
N VAL A 189 -11.26 15.36 -13.70
CA VAL A 189 -12.02 16.48 -14.30
C VAL A 189 -11.15 17.42 -15.15
N ARG A 190 -9.83 17.18 -15.20
CA ARG A 190 -8.90 18.00 -15.98
C ARG A 190 -9.07 17.64 -17.46
N THR A 191 -9.36 18.64 -18.29
CA THR A 191 -9.72 18.43 -19.70
C THR A 191 -8.51 18.24 -20.61
N GLU A 192 -7.36 18.85 -20.27
CA GLU A 192 -6.09 18.72 -20.98
C GLU A 192 -4.95 18.92 -19.97
N THR A 193 -3.98 18.00 -19.96
CA THR A 193 -2.72 18.13 -19.21
C THR A 193 -1.57 17.88 -20.15
N THR A 194 -0.52 18.70 -20.08
CA THR A 194 0.74 18.37 -20.74
C THR A 194 1.34 17.09 -20.13
N LEU A 195 2.22 16.41 -20.87
CA LEU A 195 2.93 15.22 -20.35
C LEU A 195 3.64 15.51 -19.02
N ALA A 196 4.23 16.70 -18.87
CA ALA A 196 4.91 17.11 -17.64
C ALA A 196 3.92 17.27 -16.46
N GLU A 197 2.74 17.81 -16.71
CA GLU A 197 1.67 17.92 -15.71
C GLU A 197 1.11 16.55 -15.33
N GLY A 198 0.88 15.67 -16.30
CA GLY A 198 0.47 14.28 -16.07
C GLY A 198 1.45 13.56 -15.14
N ARG A 199 2.76 13.62 -15.44
CA ARG A 199 3.80 13.03 -14.58
C ARG A 199 3.84 13.61 -13.17
N GLN A 200 3.47 14.87 -13.00
CA GLN A 200 3.41 15.51 -11.69
C GLN A 200 2.15 15.11 -10.91
N LEU A 201 1.04 14.87 -11.60
CA LEU A 201 -0.18 14.34 -10.99
C LEU A 201 0.03 12.91 -10.48
N GLU A 202 0.60 12.04 -11.31
CA GLU A 202 0.93 10.66 -10.94
C GLU A 202 1.86 10.61 -9.72
N PHE A 203 2.91 11.44 -9.72
CA PHE A 203 3.79 11.53 -8.56
C PHE A 203 3.09 12.09 -7.32
N GLY A 204 2.19 13.07 -7.50
CA GLY A 204 1.33 13.58 -6.44
C GLY A 204 0.47 12.47 -5.84
N ALA A 205 -0.12 11.63 -6.68
CA ALA A 205 -0.93 10.49 -6.28
C ALA A 205 -0.13 9.37 -5.61
N ASP A 206 1.10 9.10 -6.06
CA ASP A 206 2.00 8.18 -5.36
C ASP A 206 2.31 8.67 -3.94
N MET A 207 2.79 9.91 -3.82
CA MET A 207 3.17 10.49 -2.53
C MET A 207 1.97 10.67 -1.60
N GLY A 208 0.85 11.10 -2.16
CA GLY A 208 -0.39 11.31 -1.46
C GLY A 208 -1.04 10.01 -1.00
N GLY A 209 -1.10 9.01 -1.88
CA GLY A 209 -1.52 7.65 -1.57
C GLY A 209 -0.70 7.06 -0.42
N MET A 210 0.63 7.12 -0.52
CA MET A 210 1.54 6.69 0.55
C MET A 210 1.23 7.36 1.89
N SER A 211 0.95 8.68 1.89
CA SER A 211 0.62 9.41 3.11
C SER A 211 -0.59 8.82 3.84
N TYR A 212 -1.58 8.30 3.11
CA TYR A 212 -2.74 7.63 3.71
C TYR A 212 -2.36 6.33 4.41
N LEU A 213 -1.49 5.53 3.79
CA LEU A 213 -1.00 4.27 4.37
C LEU A 213 -0.24 4.53 5.66
N GLY A 214 0.54 5.61 5.73
CA GLY A 214 1.28 6.03 6.93
C GLY A 214 0.41 6.19 8.17
N ASN A 215 -0.80 6.72 8.00
CA ASN A 215 -1.74 6.94 9.10
C ASN A 215 -2.43 5.66 9.60
N THR A 216 -2.37 4.58 8.82
CA THR A 216 -2.89 3.28 9.24
C THR A 216 -1.92 2.57 10.16
N GLU A 217 -2.45 1.65 10.97
CA GLU A 217 -1.64 0.82 11.85
C GLU A 217 -0.74 -0.16 11.08
N THR A 218 -1.30 -0.85 10.08
CA THR A 218 -0.70 -2.07 9.50
C THR A 218 -0.17 -1.91 8.08
N LEU A 219 -0.52 -0.85 7.34
CA LEU A 219 -0.12 -0.68 5.94
C LEU A 219 1.15 0.15 5.86
N SER A 220 2.07 -0.20 4.95
CA SER A 220 3.38 0.47 4.87
C SER A 220 3.45 1.56 3.82
N TYR A 221 4.19 2.64 4.11
CA TYR A 221 4.70 3.57 3.09
C TYR A 221 5.44 2.84 1.94
N GLY A 222 6.07 1.70 2.25
CA GLY A 222 6.78 0.87 1.29
C GLY A 222 5.87 0.13 0.31
N GLY A 223 4.55 0.10 0.54
CA GLY A 223 3.59 -0.55 -0.36
C GLY A 223 3.69 -0.05 -1.80
N THR A 224 4.02 1.23 -2.00
CA THR A 224 4.13 1.82 -3.34
C THR A 224 5.42 1.38 -4.03
N LEU A 225 6.52 1.21 -3.28
CA LEU A 225 7.73 0.57 -3.82
C LEU A 225 7.47 -0.89 -4.18
N MET A 226 6.72 -1.63 -3.34
CA MET A 226 6.35 -3.02 -3.63
C MET A 226 5.53 -3.11 -4.91
N TRP A 227 4.56 -2.21 -5.10
CA TRP A 227 3.73 -2.16 -6.31
C TRP A 227 4.57 -1.81 -7.53
N LEU A 228 5.33 -0.72 -7.49
CA LEU A 228 6.14 -0.29 -8.64
C LEU A 228 7.23 -1.30 -9.01
N ALA A 229 7.78 -2.02 -8.03
CA ALA A 229 8.72 -3.12 -8.28
C ALA A 229 8.04 -4.30 -8.99
N ARG A 230 6.77 -4.60 -8.67
CA ARG A 230 5.98 -5.60 -9.39
C ARG A 230 5.75 -5.15 -10.82
N ASP A 231 5.30 -3.92 -11.02
CA ASP A 231 5.01 -3.40 -12.35
C ASP A 231 6.28 -3.34 -13.22
N ASP A 232 7.44 -2.95 -12.67
CA ASP A 232 8.73 -2.97 -13.39
C ASP A 232 9.17 -4.39 -13.81
N GLU A 233 8.87 -5.42 -13.02
CA GLU A 233 9.14 -6.81 -13.40
C GLU A 233 8.26 -7.29 -14.57
N TYR A 234 7.08 -6.70 -14.75
CA TYR A 234 6.15 -7.00 -15.85
C TYR A 234 6.32 -6.06 -17.07
N ASP A 235 6.78 -4.83 -16.86
CA ASP A 235 6.80 -3.75 -17.86
C ASP A 235 8.18 -3.47 -18.47
N ARG A 236 9.15 -4.40 -18.34
CA ARG A 236 10.52 -4.21 -18.89
C ARG A 236 10.57 -3.84 -20.38
N ASP A 237 9.49 -4.05 -21.13
CA ASP A 237 9.38 -3.77 -22.56
C ASP A 237 8.35 -2.66 -22.92
N LEU A 238 7.74 -1.95 -21.95
CA LEU A 238 6.72 -0.92 -22.24
C LEU A 238 7.26 0.53 -22.17
N ASP A 239 7.95 0.86 -23.26
CA ASP A 239 7.78 2.01 -24.15
C ASP A 239 7.80 3.47 -23.63
N GLU A 240 8.73 4.24 -24.23
CA GLU A 240 8.97 5.68 -24.07
C GLU A 240 7.79 6.58 -24.51
N THR A 241 6.63 5.99 -24.86
CA THR A 241 5.47 6.65 -25.47
C THR A 241 4.18 6.60 -24.62
N SER A 242 4.20 5.96 -23.45
CA SER A 242 3.04 5.93 -22.53
C SER A 242 2.77 7.28 -21.85
N ASP A 243 1.49 7.64 -21.69
CA ASP A 243 1.04 8.83 -20.96
C ASP A 243 1.37 8.76 -19.45
N HIS A 244 1.64 7.55 -18.93
CA HIS A 244 2.13 7.31 -17.57
C HIS A 244 3.66 7.32 -17.53
N PRO A 245 4.31 7.99 -16.55
CA PRO A 245 5.76 7.94 -16.41
C PRO A 245 6.23 6.49 -16.21
N PRO A 246 7.38 6.08 -16.80
CA PRO A 246 7.92 4.73 -16.63
C PRO A 246 7.97 4.31 -15.16
N THR A 247 7.57 3.07 -14.87
CA THR A 247 7.50 2.49 -13.52
C THR A 247 8.83 2.63 -12.77
N GLY A 248 9.96 2.38 -13.43
CA GLY A 248 11.30 2.62 -12.89
C GLY A 248 11.60 4.09 -12.53
N TYR A 249 11.07 5.06 -13.30
CA TYR A 249 11.21 6.49 -12.97
C TYR A 249 10.40 6.86 -11.72
N ARG A 250 9.15 6.36 -11.63
CA ARG A 250 8.31 6.54 -10.43
C ARG A 250 8.97 5.90 -9.22
N PHE A 251 9.48 4.68 -9.37
CA PHE A 251 10.18 3.94 -8.32
C PHE A 251 11.33 4.76 -7.72
N GLU A 252 12.23 5.27 -8.56
CA GLU A 252 13.38 6.07 -8.09
C GLU A 252 12.94 7.38 -7.42
N ARG A 253 11.85 8.01 -7.85
CA ARG A 253 11.32 9.20 -7.16
C ARG A 253 10.79 8.87 -5.78
N ILE A 254 10.04 7.77 -5.64
CA ILE A 254 9.48 7.34 -4.36
C ILE A 254 10.57 6.89 -3.40
N LYS A 255 11.55 6.14 -3.89
CA LYS A 255 12.76 5.78 -3.15
C LYS A 255 13.43 7.02 -2.57
N LYS A 256 13.78 8.01 -3.42
CA LYS A 256 14.40 9.27 -2.98
C LYS A 256 13.55 10.03 -1.97
N ALA A 257 12.23 10.03 -2.15
CA ALA A 257 11.32 10.70 -1.21
C ALA A 257 11.33 10.02 0.17
N LEU A 258 11.38 8.68 0.23
CA LEU A 258 11.49 7.94 1.49
C LEU A 258 12.86 8.10 2.15
N GLU A 259 13.94 8.10 1.38
CA GLU A 259 15.29 8.40 1.86
C GLU A 259 15.36 9.83 2.45
N ALA A 260 14.75 10.81 1.77
CA ALA A 260 14.68 12.19 2.28
C ALA A 260 13.87 12.30 3.58
N LYS A 261 12.76 11.56 3.72
CA LYS A 261 11.96 11.50 4.95
C LYS A 261 12.72 10.97 6.16
N SER A 262 13.77 10.17 5.92
CA SER A 262 14.66 9.66 6.97
C SER A 262 15.74 10.66 7.42
N GLY A 263 15.84 11.83 6.79
CA GLY A 263 16.96 12.75 6.97
C GLY A 263 18.28 12.22 6.39
N GLY A 264 18.23 11.34 5.40
CA GLY A 264 19.40 10.71 4.78
C GLY A 264 20.01 9.55 5.57
N ARG A 265 19.31 9.03 6.59
CA ARG A 265 19.75 7.88 7.38
C ARG A 265 19.45 6.54 6.70
N LEU A 266 18.41 6.51 5.88
CA LEU A 266 18.00 5.37 5.08
C LEU A 266 18.46 5.52 3.64
N GLU A 267 18.89 4.41 3.06
CA GLU A 267 19.22 4.26 1.64
C GLU A 267 18.73 2.89 1.19
N LEU A 268 17.99 2.82 0.07
CA LEU A 268 17.52 1.55 -0.46
C LEU A 268 18.60 0.92 -1.35
N ASP A 269 19.01 -0.31 -1.03
CA ASP A 269 19.93 -1.07 -1.86
C ASP A 269 19.15 -1.84 -2.92
N TRP A 270 19.20 -1.33 -4.16
CA TRP A 270 18.54 -1.95 -5.30
C TRP A 270 19.34 -3.12 -5.90
N GLN A 271 20.57 -3.39 -5.42
CA GLN A 271 21.33 -4.56 -5.87
C GLN A 271 20.70 -5.84 -5.31
N ARG A 272 20.63 -6.90 -6.12
CA ARG A 272 20.15 -8.21 -5.64
C ARG A 272 21.24 -8.88 -4.79
N PRO A 273 20.91 -9.41 -3.59
CA PRO A 273 19.59 -9.41 -2.94
C PRO A 273 19.18 -8.02 -2.40
N HIS A 274 17.95 -7.60 -2.71
CA HIS A 274 17.44 -6.28 -2.36
C HIS A 274 17.45 -6.08 -0.84
N GLY A 275 18.11 -5.03 -0.38
CA GLY A 275 18.25 -4.68 1.03
C GLY A 275 18.11 -3.19 1.25
N PHE A 276 18.53 -2.72 2.42
CA PHE A 276 18.63 -1.29 2.69
C PHE A 276 19.70 -1.00 3.71
N PHE A 277 20.22 0.22 3.70
CA PHE A 277 21.12 0.73 4.71
C PHE A 277 20.35 1.59 5.70
N ILE A 278 20.75 1.49 6.96
CA ILE A 278 20.36 2.41 8.02
C ILE A 278 21.62 2.84 8.79
N ASP A 279 21.93 4.12 8.76
CA ASP A 279 23.19 4.68 9.29
C ASP A 279 24.44 3.93 8.76
N GLY A 280 24.45 3.60 7.47
CA GLY A 280 25.53 2.86 6.81
C GLY A 280 25.58 1.36 7.13
N LYS A 281 24.66 0.82 7.93
CA LYS A 281 24.58 -0.62 8.21
C LYS A 281 23.66 -1.30 7.21
N HIS A 282 24.20 -2.21 6.40
CA HIS A 282 23.40 -2.99 5.46
C HIS A 282 22.50 -4.00 6.19
N VAL A 283 21.20 -3.90 5.97
CA VAL A 283 20.14 -4.78 6.48
C VAL A 283 19.58 -5.57 5.30
N LEU A 284 19.50 -6.89 5.50
CA LEU A 284 18.84 -7.78 4.57
C LEU A 284 17.78 -8.56 5.34
N MET A 285 16.52 -8.16 5.18
CA MET A 285 15.41 -8.92 5.75
C MET A 285 15.25 -10.23 4.97
N PRO A 286 15.00 -11.36 5.65
CA PRO A 286 14.76 -12.67 5.01
C PRO A 286 13.40 -12.70 4.30
N GLU A 287 13.15 -13.71 3.47
CA GLU A 287 11.79 -14.03 3.01
C GLU A 287 10.87 -14.42 4.21
N VAL A 288 9.61 -13.94 4.23
CA VAL A 288 8.69 -14.16 5.36
C VAL A 288 7.88 -15.42 5.18
N LEU A 289 8.27 -16.53 5.78
CA LEU A 289 7.54 -17.80 5.60
C LEU A 289 6.07 -17.68 6.03
N ASP A 290 5.14 -18.14 5.18
CA ASP A 290 3.78 -18.42 5.59
C ASP A 290 3.79 -19.63 6.52
N ALA A 291 3.11 -19.53 7.66
CA ALA A 291 2.89 -20.67 8.54
C ALA A 291 1.60 -21.40 8.13
N PHE A 292 1.61 -22.11 7.01
CA PHE A 292 0.62 -23.17 6.86
C PHE A 292 0.95 -24.26 7.89
N PRO A 293 -0.02 -24.80 8.65
CA PRO A 293 0.22 -26.08 9.29
C PRO A 293 0.66 -27.03 8.17
N PRO A 294 1.74 -27.82 8.33
CA PRO A 294 2.08 -28.81 7.34
C PRO A 294 0.80 -29.61 7.06
N LYS A 295 0.43 -29.77 5.79
CA LYS A 295 -0.75 -30.57 5.39
C LYS A 295 -0.74 -31.98 5.98
N ASP A 296 0.42 -32.40 6.50
CA ASP A 296 0.64 -33.68 7.14
C ASP A 296 1.47 -33.49 8.42
N ILE A 297 0.84 -33.60 9.59
CA ILE A 297 1.48 -33.46 10.92
C ILE A 297 2.59 -34.52 11.16
N ASN A 298 2.64 -35.56 10.32
CA ASN A 298 3.54 -36.71 10.41
C ASN A 298 4.75 -36.64 9.47
N LYS A 299 4.87 -35.63 8.61
CA LYS A 299 6.05 -35.47 7.72
C LYS A 299 7.09 -34.57 8.38
N LYS A 300 8.32 -35.09 8.51
CA LYS A 300 9.48 -34.41 9.14
C LYS A 300 10.09 -33.30 8.28
N ASP A 301 9.76 -33.26 7.00
CA ASP A 301 10.29 -32.27 6.07
C ASP A 301 9.27 -31.16 5.86
N TYR A 302 9.61 -29.97 6.35
CA TYR A 302 8.93 -28.72 6.01
C TYR A 302 8.81 -28.61 4.48
N THR A 303 7.63 -28.84 3.93
CA THR A 303 7.31 -28.27 2.62
C THR A 303 7.25 -26.77 2.86
N LYS A 304 8.29 -26.04 2.44
CA LYS A 304 8.30 -24.58 2.41
C LYS A 304 7.16 -24.14 1.49
N GLU A 305 5.97 -23.96 2.04
CA GLU A 305 4.89 -23.27 1.34
C GLU A 305 5.28 -21.78 1.34
N PRO A 306 5.28 -21.11 0.18
CA PRO A 306 5.91 -19.82 0.02
C PRO A 306 5.15 -18.70 0.71
N SER A 307 5.87 -17.60 0.77
CA SER A 307 5.86 -16.54 1.75
C SER A 307 4.69 -15.55 1.71
N LEU A 308 4.41 -14.93 2.86
CA LEU A 308 3.62 -13.70 2.98
C LEU A 308 4.13 -12.57 2.07
N ALA A 309 5.44 -12.51 1.82
CA ALA A 309 6.15 -11.53 1.00
C ALA A 309 7.54 -11.98 0.54
N THR A 310 7.86 -11.70 -0.73
CA THR A 310 9.22 -11.91 -1.24
C THR A 310 10.24 -11.15 -0.38
N GLU A 311 11.51 -11.55 -0.44
CA GLU A 311 12.58 -10.85 0.28
C GLU A 311 12.58 -9.34 -0.03
N ALA A 312 12.42 -8.96 -1.30
CA ALA A 312 12.34 -7.57 -1.72
C ALA A 312 11.16 -6.82 -1.09
N GLU A 313 9.97 -7.42 -1.14
CA GLU A 313 8.75 -6.85 -0.57
C GLU A 313 8.83 -6.67 0.94
N HIS A 314 9.45 -7.63 1.63
CA HIS A 314 9.70 -7.52 3.06
C HIS A 314 10.62 -6.34 3.36
N ASN A 315 11.72 -6.20 2.61
CA ASN A 315 12.63 -5.07 2.75
C ASN A 315 11.92 -3.74 2.48
N PHE A 316 11.10 -3.61 1.43
CA PHE A 316 10.35 -2.36 1.16
C PHE A 316 9.34 -2.02 2.25
N TYR A 317 8.58 -3.01 2.72
CA TYR A 317 7.61 -2.82 3.79
C TYR A 317 8.28 -2.28 5.06
N VAL A 318 9.38 -2.89 5.48
CA VAL A 318 10.14 -2.47 6.66
C VAL A 318 10.76 -1.10 6.42
N PHE A 319 11.45 -0.90 5.30
CA PHE A 319 12.07 0.36 4.90
C PHE A 319 11.10 1.54 4.97
N GLY A 320 9.91 1.40 4.37
CA GLY A 320 8.90 2.46 4.36
C GLY A 320 8.38 2.81 5.76
N ASN A 321 8.16 1.80 6.62
CA ASN A 321 7.70 2.04 7.99
C ASN A 321 8.79 2.65 8.89
N ILE A 322 10.06 2.32 8.66
CA ILE A 322 11.18 2.99 9.33
C ILE A 322 11.27 4.46 8.86
N ALA A 323 11.13 4.72 7.56
CA ALA A 323 11.11 6.08 7.01
C ALA A 323 9.98 6.92 7.63
N TRP A 324 8.78 6.34 7.75
CA TRP A 324 7.66 6.98 8.46
C TRP A 324 8.02 7.28 9.93
N ALA A 325 8.60 6.32 10.64
CA ALA A 325 8.94 6.50 12.05
C ALA A 325 10.00 7.58 12.26
N MET A 326 10.97 7.70 11.34
CA MET A 326 11.99 8.75 11.35
C MET A 326 11.39 10.13 11.03
N GLU A 327 10.55 10.22 10.00
CA GLU A 327 9.83 11.45 9.63
C GLU A 327 9.05 12.04 10.82
N HIS A 328 8.46 11.18 11.65
CA HIS A 328 7.64 11.59 12.79
C HIS A 328 8.45 11.74 14.10
N GLY A 329 9.79 11.59 14.06
CA GLY A 329 10.64 11.66 15.25
C GLY A 329 10.38 10.53 16.27
N LEU A 330 9.80 9.43 15.81
CA LEU A 330 9.40 8.28 16.61
C LEU A 330 10.41 7.13 16.58
N TRP A 331 11.46 7.20 15.75
CA TRP A 331 12.54 6.20 15.64
C TRP A 331 13.47 6.17 16.87
N LYS A 332 12.89 5.90 18.04
CA LYS A 332 13.55 5.91 19.35
C LYS A 332 13.33 4.59 20.04
N ARG A 333 14.33 4.13 20.78
CA ARG A 333 14.27 2.85 21.49
C ARG A 333 13.06 2.77 22.42
N LYS A 334 12.76 3.86 23.14
CA LYS A 334 11.62 3.93 24.06
C LYS A 334 10.24 3.72 23.40
N ASN A 335 10.14 3.95 22.08
CA ASN A 335 8.90 3.83 21.33
C ASN A 335 8.71 2.44 20.72
N ILE A 336 9.76 1.61 20.64
CA ILE A 336 9.64 0.26 20.07
C ILE A 336 8.97 -0.68 21.06
N ARG A 337 7.99 -1.45 20.59
CA ARG A 337 7.35 -2.53 21.31
C ARG A 337 7.31 -3.78 20.44
N ILE A 338 7.45 -4.92 21.09
CA ILE A 338 7.38 -6.24 20.47
C ILE A 338 6.17 -6.94 21.10
N TYR A 339 5.26 -7.39 20.25
CA TYR A 339 4.04 -8.08 20.63
C TYR A 339 4.07 -9.52 20.15
N ASP A 340 3.34 -10.42 20.82
CA ASP A 340 3.01 -11.70 20.23
C ASP A 340 2.06 -11.45 19.05
N LEU A 341 2.23 -12.19 17.96
CA LEU A 341 1.43 -12.01 16.74
C LEU A 341 -0.08 -12.04 17.03
N LYS A 342 -0.50 -12.95 17.92
CA LYS A 342 -1.90 -13.15 18.32
C LYS A 342 -2.47 -12.04 19.22
N GLU A 343 -1.63 -11.21 19.83
CA GLU A 343 -2.07 -9.98 20.52
C GLU A 343 -2.52 -8.91 19.51
N VAL A 344 -1.94 -8.93 18.31
CA VAL A 344 -2.21 -7.94 17.24
C VAL A 344 -3.27 -8.47 16.28
N PHE A 345 -3.18 -9.75 15.92
CA PHE A 345 -4.05 -10.45 14.97
C PHE A 345 -4.63 -11.71 15.66
N PRO A 346 -5.69 -11.58 16.47
CA PRO A 346 -6.25 -12.69 17.24
C PRO A 346 -6.84 -13.81 16.36
N GLU A 347 -7.16 -13.51 15.10
CA GLU A 347 -7.66 -14.45 14.09
C GLU A 347 -6.57 -15.41 13.57
N VAL A 348 -5.30 -15.14 13.85
CA VAL A 348 -4.19 -16.00 13.44
C VAL A 348 -4.32 -17.37 14.12
N PRO A 349 -4.30 -18.49 13.36
CA PRO A 349 -4.59 -19.81 13.92
C PRO A 349 -3.42 -20.46 14.69
N TRP A 350 -2.26 -19.79 14.79
CA TRP A 350 -1.07 -20.29 15.49
C TRP A 350 -0.57 -19.33 16.56
N ASP A 351 0.18 -19.86 17.53
CA ASP A 351 0.68 -19.11 18.70
C ASP A 351 2.15 -18.67 18.55
N LYS A 352 2.72 -18.77 17.34
CA LYS A 352 4.11 -18.40 17.05
C LYS A 352 4.18 -17.24 16.08
N GLY A 353 4.94 -16.22 16.45
CA GLY A 353 5.16 -15.05 15.63
C GLY A 353 5.33 -13.81 16.50
N TYR A 354 5.81 -12.76 15.87
CA TYR A 354 6.02 -11.48 16.52
C TYR A 354 5.49 -10.35 15.64
N VAL A 355 5.19 -9.24 16.29
CA VAL A 355 4.98 -7.94 15.65
C VAL A 355 5.92 -6.94 16.30
N ILE A 356 6.71 -6.24 15.49
CA ILE A 356 7.49 -5.08 15.93
C ILE A 356 6.69 -3.85 15.56
N ALA A 357 6.47 -2.94 16.51
CA ALA A 357 5.73 -1.72 16.27
C ALA A 357 6.33 -0.51 16.99
N ILE A 358 6.07 0.67 16.43
CA ILE A 358 6.22 1.96 17.07
C ILE A 358 4.97 2.23 17.88
N GLN A 359 5.13 2.46 19.18
CA GLN A 359 4.08 2.88 20.09
C GLN A 359 4.11 4.40 20.28
N ASN A 360 2.98 5.06 20.04
CA ASN A 360 2.79 6.49 20.30
C ASN A 360 1.44 6.71 21.01
N GLY A 361 1.48 6.86 22.34
CA GLY A 361 0.27 6.89 23.17
C GLY A 361 -0.51 5.58 23.02
N ASN A 362 -1.79 5.67 22.65
CA ASN A 362 -2.66 4.51 22.40
C ASN A 362 -2.59 3.99 20.96
N LYS A 363 -1.85 4.67 20.07
CA LYS A 363 -1.70 4.26 18.67
C LYS A 363 -0.44 3.44 18.48
N ARG A 364 -0.52 2.46 17.57
CA ARG A 364 0.63 1.67 17.13
C ARG A 364 0.80 1.79 15.62
N LYS A 365 2.04 1.74 15.15
CA LYS A 365 2.41 1.59 13.73
C LYS A 365 3.32 0.40 13.60
N LEU A 366 2.96 -0.57 12.77
CA LEU A 366 3.79 -1.76 12.60
C LEU A 366 5.06 -1.41 11.82
N ILE A 367 6.18 -1.99 12.22
CA ILE A 367 7.46 -1.95 11.50
C ILE A 367 7.66 -3.27 10.75
N ASP A 368 7.41 -4.39 11.42
CA ASP A 368 7.63 -5.73 10.89
C ASP A 368 6.65 -6.75 11.53
N VAL A 369 6.33 -7.81 10.79
CA VAL A 369 5.44 -8.92 11.17
C VAL A 369 6.02 -10.22 10.65
N ALA A 370 6.35 -11.18 11.52
CA ALA A 370 6.81 -12.50 11.06
C ALA A 370 6.35 -13.65 11.95
N MET A 371 6.22 -14.84 11.36
CA MET A 371 5.68 -16.05 12.00
C MET A 371 6.76 -17.02 12.50
N VAL A 372 8.02 -16.64 12.36
CA VAL A 372 9.18 -17.54 12.50
C VAL A 372 9.74 -17.63 13.92
N ALA A 373 9.39 -16.71 14.80
CA ALA A 373 9.95 -16.63 16.16
C ALA A 373 8.91 -16.17 17.19
N ASN A 374 9.13 -16.54 18.46
CA ASN A 374 8.34 -16.05 19.58
C ASN A 374 8.87 -14.68 20.07
N LYS A 375 7.97 -13.80 20.51
CA LYS A 375 8.25 -12.49 21.14
C LYS A 375 9.44 -12.50 22.09
N LYS A 376 9.55 -13.51 22.97
CA LYS A 376 10.64 -13.59 23.96
C LYS A 376 12.03 -13.57 23.33
N ILE A 377 12.22 -14.26 22.20
CA ILE A 377 13.51 -14.29 21.51
C ILE A 377 13.79 -12.94 20.86
N ILE A 378 12.79 -12.35 20.20
CA ILE A 378 12.93 -11.04 19.56
C ILE A 378 13.18 -9.94 20.59
N GLN A 379 12.58 -10.04 21.78
CA GLN A 379 12.85 -9.16 22.91
C GLN A 379 14.32 -9.27 23.36
N GLN A 380 14.88 -10.49 23.44
CA GLN A 380 16.31 -10.66 23.72
C GLN A 380 17.22 -10.10 22.62
N VAL A 381 16.81 -10.18 21.35
CA VAL A 381 17.54 -9.54 20.23
C VAL A 381 17.49 -8.02 20.37
N PHE A 382 16.33 -7.45 20.69
CA PHE A 382 16.15 -6.02 20.95
C PHE A 382 17.00 -5.55 22.12
N ASP A 383 17.04 -6.30 23.22
CA ASP A 383 17.82 -6.02 24.42
C ASP A 383 19.32 -6.30 24.25
N GLY A 384 19.74 -6.92 23.14
CA GLY A 384 21.13 -7.28 22.88
C GLY A 384 21.64 -8.42 23.76
N THR A 385 20.75 -9.20 24.38
CA THR A 385 21.08 -10.29 25.31
C THR A 385 21.01 -11.67 24.67
N TYR A 386 20.59 -11.79 23.41
CA TYR A 386 20.50 -13.08 22.73
C TYR A 386 21.91 -13.61 22.38
N PRO A 387 22.32 -14.80 22.87
CA PRO A 387 23.71 -15.28 22.72
C PRO A 387 24.07 -15.68 21.29
N ASN A 388 23.10 -15.98 20.43
CA ASN A 388 23.31 -16.55 19.10
C ASN A 388 22.84 -15.63 17.97
N ILE A 389 22.89 -14.30 18.15
CA ILE A 389 22.43 -13.34 17.12
C ILE A 389 23.07 -13.63 15.76
N LYS A 390 24.37 -13.94 15.75
CA LYS A 390 25.15 -14.21 14.53
C LYS A 390 24.78 -15.50 13.79
N LYS A 391 23.93 -16.37 14.37
CA LYS A 391 23.59 -17.67 13.78
C LYS A 391 22.38 -17.60 12.82
N TYR A 392 21.49 -16.63 12.99
CA TYR A 392 20.22 -16.57 12.27
C TYR A 392 20.12 -15.24 11.50
N LYS A 393 19.89 -15.31 10.18
CA LYS A 393 19.85 -14.12 9.29
C LYS A 393 18.86 -13.06 9.80
N ASP A 394 17.66 -13.49 10.19
CA ASP A 394 16.58 -12.64 10.71
C ASP A 394 17.04 -11.86 11.94
N PHE A 395 17.72 -12.54 12.87
CA PHE A 395 18.20 -11.91 14.11
C PHE A 395 19.35 -10.96 13.85
N ILE A 396 20.21 -11.24 12.86
CA ILE A 396 21.25 -10.30 12.42
C ILE A 396 20.59 -9.03 11.86
N ALA A 397 19.58 -9.18 11.00
CA ALA A 397 18.87 -8.06 10.39
C ALA A 397 18.18 -7.20 11.46
N LEU A 398 17.39 -7.82 12.34
CA LEU A 398 16.71 -7.13 13.44
C LEU A 398 17.68 -6.47 14.41
N TYR A 399 18.77 -7.14 14.78
CA TYR A 399 19.79 -6.54 15.64
C TYR A 399 20.43 -5.30 15.00
N LYS A 400 20.73 -5.35 13.70
CA LYS A 400 21.24 -4.18 12.96
C LYS A 400 20.23 -3.04 13.00
N ILE A 401 18.96 -3.30 12.71
CA ILE A 401 17.88 -2.30 12.82
C ILE A 401 17.84 -1.72 14.24
N PHE A 402 17.74 -2.54 15.28
CA PHE A 402 17.63 -2.05 16.66
C PHE A 402 18.85 -1.26 17.13
N SER A 403 20.04 -1.58 16.61
CA SER A 403 21.28 -0.87 16.92
C SER A 403 21.39 0.54 16.33
N THR A 404 20.36 1.01 15.61
CA THR A 404 20.28 2.34 14.98
C THR A 404 19.20 3.21 15.61
N LEU A 405 18.45 2.69 16.58
CA LEU A 405 17.43 3.45 17.28
C LEU A 405 18.08 4.59 18.08
N ASP A 406 17.46 5.77 18.03
CA ASP A 406 17.87 6.87 18.88
C ASP A 406 17.58 6.56 20.35
N LYS A 407 18.31 7.21 21.26
CA LYS A 407 18.17 7.01 22.71
C LYS A 407 16.79 7.44 23.23
#